data_AF-A0A0L0T032-F1
#
_entry.id   AF-A0A0L0T032-F1
#
_cell.length_a   1.000
_cell.length_b   1.000
_cell.length_c   1.000
_cell.angle_alpha   90.00
_cell.angle_beta   90.00
_cell.angle_gamma   90.00
#
_symmetry.space_group_name_H-M   'P 1'
#
loop_
_entity.id
_entity.type
_entity.pdbx_description
1 polymer ?
#
loop_
_entity_poly.entity_id
_entity_poly.type
_entity_poly.pdbx_seq_one_letter_code
_entity_poly.pdbx_strand_id
1 'polypeptide(L)'
;MYSTKGPKVTVRDYQEGEISLILEDTDLSMANAIRRVMIAEVPTMAIDLVEIESNTSVLVDEFLAHRLGLIPLYSERAKHMKYTRDCVCDSYCDECSVTLMLNKRCTTNETMEVTSRDLMVVGHDQSIRPVEFGDDGILICKLARGQELRLRCIAKKGTGKEHAKWIPVAAAPFEYDPHNKLRHTSLWVEENAATEWPKSKNADLEEVPREGEPFDYTAEPTRFYMGIEAVGSMPADMIFTDALGVLNAKLAGLLVELNRADDMGAGAPVAAAAGPIGGYTGGYDGGYAAPAANGSQWTARTPAVQSGTGAGQWQSSAWSGSQSSGDQWGASRMSGPQWG
;
A
#
# COMPACT_ATOMS: atom_id res chain seq x y z
N MET A 1 -11.88 -24.96 -19.44
CA MET A 1 -13.26 -25.17 -18.94
C MET A 1 -13.40 -24.33 -17.68
N TYR A 2 -14.22 -23.28 -17.70
CA TYR A 2 -14.49 -22.53 -16.47
C TYR A 2 -15.28 -23.45 -15.52
N SER A 3 -14.75 -23.69 -14.31
CA SER A 3 -15.47 -24.39 -13.25
C SER A 3 -16.82 -23.69 -13.03
N THR A 4 -17.91 -24.46 -12.99
CA THR A 4 -19.27 -23.95 -12.71
C THR A 4 -19.46 -23.53 -11.25
N LYS A 5 -18.44 -23.73 -10.41
CA LYS A 5 -18.36 -23.23 -9.04
C LYS A 5 -17.37 -22.07 -9.05
N GLY A 6 -17.84 -20.87 -8.69
CA GLY A 6 -16.98 -19.69 -8.58
C GLY A 6 -15.92 -19.83 -7.47
N PRO A 7 -15.06 -18.82 -7.30
CA PRO A 7 -13.99 -18.86 -6.30
C PRO A 7 -14.53 -19.16 -4.90
N LYS A 8 -13.80 -19.99 -4.15
CA LYS A 8 -14.16 -20.40 -2.79
C LYS A 8 -13.19 -19.77 -1.79
N VAL A 9 -13.73 -19.09 -0.79
CA VAL A 9 -12.97 -18.47 0.30
C VAL A 9 -13.17 -19.28 1.58
N THR A 10 -12.08 -19.71 2.19
CA THR A 10 -12.09 -20.38 3.51
C THR A 10 -11.29 -19.55 4.50
N VAL A 11 -11.95 -19.00 5.52
CA VAL A 11 -11.27 -18.27 6.61
C VAL A 11 -10.69 -19.28 7.59
N ARG A 12 -9.40 -19.13 7.93
CA ARG A 12 -8.69 -19.99 8.89
C ARG A 12 -8.64 -19.37 10.27
N ASP A 13 -8.16 -18.13 10.31
CA ASP A 13 -8.03 -17.35 11.53
C ASP A 13 -8.58 -15.95 11.29
N TYR A 14 -9.20 -15.41 12.32
CA TYR A 14 -9.84 -14.11 12.29
C TYR A 14 -9.63 -13.39 13.61
N GLN A 15 -8.97 -12.25 13.51
CA GLN A 15 -8.84 -11.22 14.51
C GLN A 15 -9.19 -9.87 13.84
N GLU A 16 -9.57 -8.87 14.62
CA GLU A 16 -10.01 -7.58 14.06
C GLU A 16 -8.95 -6.94 13.14
N GLY A 17 -7.67 -7.05 13.51
CA GLY A 17 -6.54 -6.56 12.74
C GLY A 17 -5.88 -7.59 11.81
N GLU A 18 -6.25 -8.87 11.86
CA GLU A 18 -5.57 -9.92 11.08
C GLU A 18 -6.56 -10.98 10.60
N ILE A 19 -6.54 -11.28 9.30
CA ILE A 19 -7.31 -12.39 8.72
C ILE A 19 -6.39 -13.29 7.88
N SER A 20 -6.47 -14.58 8.12
CA SER A 20 -5.82 -15.62 7.32
C SER A 20 -6.86 -16.40 6.53
N LEU A 21 -6.72 -16.44 5.20
CA LEU A 21 -7.69 -17.06 4.30
C LEU A 21 -7.03 -17.96 3.25
N ILE A 22 -7.81 -18.94 2.77
CA ILE A 22 -7.49 -19.75 1.61
C ILE A 22 -8.45 -19.36 0.49
N LEU A 23 -7.90 -18.98 -0.66
CA LEU A 23 -8.65 -18.72 -1.88
C LEU A 23 -8.43 -19.90 -2.84
N GLU A 24 -9.51 -20.62 -3.14
CA GLU A 24 -9.54 -21.81 -3.99
C GLU A 24 -10.35 -21.51 -5.27
N ASP A 25 -10.14 -22.31 -6.31
CA ASP A 25 -10.86 -22.23 -7.59
C ASP A 25 -10.75 -20.85 -8.29
N THR A 26 -9.55 -20.26 -8.24
CA THR A 26 -9.24 -19.01 -8.94
C THR A 26 -7.88 -19.08 -9.63
N ASP A 27 -7.57 -18.08 -10.45
CA ASP A 27 -6.30 -17.92 -11.13
C ASP A 27 -5.32 -17.05 -10.32
N LEU A 28 -4.02 -17.26 -10.54
CA LEU A 28 -2.96 -16.49 -9.91
C LEU A 28 -3.08 -14.99 -10.20
N SER A 29 -3.58 -14.62 -11.39
CA SER A 29 -3.73 -13.21 -11.77
C SER A 29 -4.80 -12.52 -10.93
N MET A 30 -5.95 -13.17 -10.71
CA MET A 30 -7.02 -12.68 -9.84
C MET A 30 -6.55 -12.60 -8.38
N ALA A 31 -5.93 -13.65 -7.85
CA ALA A 31 -5.44 -13.67 -6.47
C ALA A 31 -4.41 -12.54 -6.22
N ASN A 32 -3.48 -12.33 -7.15
CA ASN A 32 -2.53 -11.23 -7.08
C ASN A 32 -3.18 -9.86 -7.32
N ALA A 33 -4.21 -9.76 -8.18
CA ALA A 33 -4.95 -8.51 -8.38
C ALA A 33 -5.65 -8.08 -7.09
N ILE A 34 -6.35 -8.99 -6.42
CA ILE A 34 -6.98 -8.73 -5.11
C ILE A 34 -5.92 -8.23 -4.12
N ARG A 35 -4.77 -8.93 -4.02
CA ARG A 35 -3.64 -8.51 -3.17
C ARG A 35 -3.18 -7.07 -3.46
N ARG A 36 -3.01 -6.71 -4.73
CA ARG A 36 -2.56 -5.36 -5.12
C ARG A 36 -3.61 -4.29 -4.83
N VAL A 37 -4.89 -4.60 -5.01
CA VAL A 37 -6.00 -3.68 -4.73
C VAL A 37 -6.10 -3.41 -3.23
N MET A 38 -5.96 -4.44 -2.38
CA MET A 38 -5.92 -4.28 -0.92
C MET A 38 -4.83 -3.30 -0.46
N ILE A 39 -3.64 -3.38 -1.07
CA ILE A 39 -2.52 -2.51 -0.71
C ILE A 39 -2.73 -1.08 -1.23
N ALA A 40 -3.13 -0.93 -2.50
CA ALA A 40 -2.92 0.33 -3.20
C ALA A 40 -4.21 1.12 -3.49
N GLU A 41 -5.38 0.48 -3.49
CA GLU A 41 -6.60 1.08 -4.05
C GLU A 41 -7.79 1.11 -3.09
N VAL A 42 -7.69 0.50 -1.92
CA VAL A 42 -8.70 0.66 -0.86
C VAL A 42 -8.64 2.11 -0.36
N PRO A 43 -9.78 2.84 -0.35
CA PRO A 43 -9.82 4.25 0.05
C PRO A 43 -9.71 4.41 1.57
N THR A 44 -8.80 5.28 2.01
CA THR A 44 -8.52 5.54 3.43
C THR A 44 -8.50 7.05 3.70
N MET A 45 -8.74 7.48 4.94
CA MET A 45 -8.57 8.87 5.39
C MET A 45 -7.20 9.06 6.03
N ALA A 46 -6.49 10.12 5.63
CA ALA A 46 -5.25 10.52 6.27
C ALA A 46 -5.09 12.05 6.23
N ILE A 47 -4.26 12.59 7.12
CA ILE A 47 -3.94 14.02 7.14
C ILE A 47 -3.18 14.39 5.86
N ASP A 48 -3.66 15.40 5.15
CA ASP A 48 -3.11 15.81 3.86
C ASP A 48 -2.66 17.27 3.82
N LEU A 49 -3.39 18.15 4.50
CA LEU A 49 -3.01 19.55 4.67
C LEU A 49 -2.79 19.84 6.15
N VAL A 50 -1.69 20.51 6.48
CA VAL A 50 -1.39 20.97 7.84
C VAL A 50 -1.13 22.47 7.81
N GLU A 51 -1.99 23.23 8.48
CA GLU A 51 -1.86 24.67 8.69
C GLU A 51 -1.23 24.88 10.06
N ILE A 52 -0.02 25.45 10.10
CA ILE A 52 0.71 25.71 11.35
C ILE A 52 0.53 27.19 11.72
N GLU A 53 -0.09 27.44 12.88
CA GLU A 53 -0.27 28.80 13.42
C GLU A 53 0.95 29.20 14.26
N SER A 54 1.44 28.30 15.10
CA SER A 54 2.62 28.50 15.94
C SER A 54 3.36 27.20 16.14
N ASN A 55 4.65 27.17 15.79
CA ASN A 55 5.56 26.09 16.12
C ASN A 55 6.81 26.68 16.75
N THR A 56 6.99 26.45 18.05
CA THR A 56 8.22 26.79 18.78
C THR A 56 8.91 25.52 19.30
N SER A 57 8.53 24.36 18.76
CA SER A 57 9.16 23.08 19.05
C SER A 57 10.55 22.99 18.41
N VAL A 58 11.27 21.91 18.72
CA VAL A 58 12.59 21.64 18.12
C VAL A 58 12.48 21.11 16.68
N LEU A 59 11.30 20.61 16.28
CA LEU A 59 11.08 20.02 14.98
C LEU A 59 10.64 21.08 13.97
N VAL A 60 11.18 20.99 12.75
CA VAL A 60 10.75 21.83 11.62
C VAL A 60 9.35 21.45 11.15
N ASP A 61 8.68 22.41 10.52
CA ASP A 61 7.27 22.35 10.13
C ASP A 61 6.97 21.16 9.21
N GLU A 62 7.79 20.95 8.18
CA GLU A 62 7.65 19.87 7.22
C GLU A 62 7.85 18.49 7.86
N PHE A 63 8.68 18.40 8.89
CA PHE A 63 8.91 17.15 9.61
C PHE A 63 7.70 16.80 10.47
N LEU A 64 7.09 17.79 11.12
CA LEU A 64 5.82 17.62 11.84
C LEU A 64 4.69 17.25 10.88
N ALA A 65 4.56 17.95 9.75
CA ALA A 65 3.55 17.67 8.75
C ALA A 65 3.68 16.24 8.18
N HIS A 66 4.92 15.79 7.91
CA HIS A 66 5.18 14.43 7.47
C HIS A 66 4.74 13.39 8.50
N ARG A 67 5.08 13.58 9.78
CA ARG A 67 4.66 12.67 10.86
C ARG A 67 3.15 12.65 11.05
N LEU A 68 2.50 13.81 11.03
CA LEU A 68 1.04 13.92 11.13
C LEU A 68 0.35 13.18 9.98
N GLY A 69 0.90 13.24 8.77
CA GLY A 69 0.39 12.50 7.62
C GLY A 69 0.40 10.99 7.82
N LEU A 70 1.34 10.45 8.59
CA LEU A 70 1.48 9.01 8.85
C LEU A 70 0.69 8.49 10.06
N ILE A 71 -0.03 9.37 10.78
CA ILE A 71 -0.93 8.93 11.85
C ILE A 71 -2.17 8.31 11.20
N PRO A 72 -2.44 7.01 11.43
CA PRO A 72 -3.62 6.38 10.85
C PRO A 72 -4.88 6.93 11.55
N LEU A 73 -5.91 7.18 10.74
CA LEU A 73 -7.22 7.61 11.20
C LEU A 73 -8.24 6.49 10.96
N TYR A 74 -9.19 6.32 11.86
CA TYR A 74 -10.34 5.44 11.61
C TYR A 74 -11.03 5.87 10.32
N SER A 75 -11.22 4.91 9.42
CA SER A 75 -11.52 5.13 8.00
C SER A 75 -12.69 4.27 7.51
N GLU A 76 -13.49 3.68 8.39
CA GLU A 76 -14.67 2.89 8.02
C GLU A 76 -15.66 3.69 7.15
N ARG A 77 -15.73 5.00 7.37
CA ARG A 77 -16.60 5.91 6.60
C ARG A 77 -15.91 6.53 5.38
N ALA A 78 -14.65 6.21 5.09
CA ALA A 78 -13.90 6.76 3.96
C ALA A 78 -14.61 6.51 2.62
N LYS A 79 -15.26 5.35 2.47
CA LYS A 79 -16.04 5.00 1.27
C LYS A 79 -17.18 5.99 0.99
N HIS A 80 -17.83 6.50 2.03
CA HIS A 80 -18.97 7.41 1.95
C HIS A 80 -18.58 8.88 1.77
N MET A 81 -17.30 9.22 1.99
CA MET A 81 -16.80 10.56 1.72
C MET A 81 -16.48 10.76 0.24
N LYS A 82 -16.70 11.98 -0.26
CA LYS A 82 -16.29 12.37 -1.60
C LYS A 82 -14.77 12.58 -1.64
N TYR A 83 -14.14 12.24 -2.75
CA TYR A 83 -12.78 12.73 -2.99
C TYR A 83 -12.82 14.26 -3.13
N THR A 84 -11.83 14.96 -2.59
CA THR A 84 -11.76 16.43 -2.66
C THR A 84 -11.78 16.92 -4.11
N ARG A 85 -11.11 16.21 -5.03
CA ARG A 85 -11.10 16.50 -6.47
C ARG A 85 -12.46 16.34 -7.18
N ASP A 86 -13.38 15.58 -6.59
CA ASP A 86 -14.72 15.34 -7.14
C ASP A 86 -15.78 16.22 -6.43
N CYS A 87 -15.37 17.00 -5.43
CA CYS A 87 -16.24 17.87 -4.66
C CYS A 87 -16.39 19.23 -5.35
N VAL A 88 -17.56 19.85 -5.23
CA VAL A 88 -17.90 21.15 -5.86
C VAL A 88 -17.50 22.34 -4.96
N CYS A 89 -16.73 22.12 -3.89
CA CYS A 89 -16.25 23.18 -3.00
C CYS A 89 -14.93 23.80 -3.48
N ASP A 90 -14.63 25.02 -3.03
CA ASP A 90 -13.39 25.73 -3.45
C ASP A 90 -12.09 25.07 -2.96
N SER A 91 -12.09 24.48 -1.76
CA SER A 91 -10.88 23.86 -1.18
C SER A 91 -11.19 22.57 -0.43
N TYR A 92 -11.90 22.68 0.70
CA TYR A 92 -12.37 21.54 1.47
C TYR A 92 -13.65 21.91 2.22
N CYS A 93 -14.49 20.92 2.48
CA CYS A 93 -15.74 21.07 3.22
C CYS A 93 -16.05 19.79 4.00
N ASP A 94 -17.14 19.81 4.76
CA ASP A 94 -17.55 18.69 5.61
C ASP A 94 -17.92 17.41 4.82
N GLU A 95 -18.20 17.51 3.51
CA GLU A 95 -18.52 16.35 2.67
C GLU A 95 -17.27 15.62 2.14
N CYS A 96 -16.11 16.30 2.08
CA CYS A 96 -14.89 15.77 1.44
C CYS A 96 -13.66 15.79 2.35
N SER A 97 -13.78 16.29 3.56
CA SER A 97 -12.66 16.40 4.51
C SER A 97 -13.12 16.36 5.97
N VAL A 98 -12.17 16.06 6.86
CA VAL A 98 -12.35 16.16 8.32
C VAL A 98 -11.25 17.04 8.88
N THR A 99 -11.62 18.00 9.73
CA THR A 99 -10.67 18.91 10.35
C THR A 99 -10.29 18.41 11.75
N LEU A 100 -8.99 18.33 12.04
CA LEU A 100 -8.44 18.07 13.37
C LEU A 100 -7.64 19.27 13.83
N MET A 101 -7.60 19.53 15.15
CA MET A 101 -6.84 20.60 15.75
C MET A 101 -5.93 20.07 16.85
N LEU A 102 -4.71 20.59 16.91
CA LEU A 102 -3.75 20.33 17.96
C LEU A 102 -3.31 21.67 18.57
N ASN A 103 -3.53 21.83 19.87
CA ASN A 103 -3.13 23.03 20.60
C ASN A 103 -2.52 22.62 21.94
N LYS A 104 -1.19 22.63 22.02
CA LYS A 104 -0.44 22.25 23.21
C LYS A 104 0.64 23.27 23.51
N ARG A 105 0.82 23.55 24.81
CA ARG A 105 1.88 24.40 25.33
C ARG A 105 2.43 23.78 26.60
N CYS A 106 3.75 23.60 26.66
CA CYS A 106 4.41 23.10 27.86
C CYS A 106 4.63 24.23 28.87
N THR A 107 3.87 24.20 29.97
CA THR A 107 4.00 25.17 31.08
C THR A 107 4.83 24.62 32.25
N THR A 108 4.98 23.30 32.33
CA THR A 108 5.71 22.59 33.38
C THR A 108 7.23 22.61 33.10
N ASN A 109 8.04 22.27 34.12
CA ASN A 109 9.49 22.12 33.95
C ASN A 109 9.89 20.77 33.33
N GLU A 110 8.96 19.82 33.26
CA GLU A 110 9.17 18.49 32.69
C GLU A 110 8.89 18.51 31.18
N THR A 111 9.50 17.58 30.46
CA THR A 111 9.26 17.44 29.02
C THR A 111 7.84 16.93 28.79
N MET A 112 7.05 17.70 28.06
CA MET A 112 5.68 17.32 27.69
C MET A 112 5.69 16.52 26.39
N GLU A 113 5.07 15.36 26.40
CA GLU A 113 4.85 14.56 25.21
C GLU A 113 3.58 15.03 24.51
N VAL A 114 3.65 15.18 23.19
CA VAL A 114 2.50 15.52 22.34
C VAL A 114 2.20 14.28 21.50
N THR A 115 1.02 13.70 21.67
CA THR A 115 0.65 12.42 21.06
C THR A 115 -0.56 12.54 20.14
N SER A 116 -0.88 11.48 19.40
CA SER A 116 -2.05 11.43 18.52
C SER A 116 -3.37 11.64 19.25
N ARG A 117 -3.43 11.36 20.56
CA ARG A 117 -4.62 11.60 21.41
C ARG A 117 -4.92 13.08 21.63
N ASP A 118 -3.91 13.93 21.47
CA ASP A 118 -4.07 15.38 21.61
C ASP A 118 -4.71 16.03 20.38
N LEU A 119 -4.88 15.28 19.28
CA LEU A 119 -5.61 15.73 18.10
C LEU A 119 -7.11 15.67 18.35
N MET A 120 -7.75 16.82 18.35
CA MET A 120 -9.19 16.96 18.55
C MET A 120 -9.89 17.10 17.21
N VAL A 121 -10.87 16.26 16.92
CA VAL A 121 -11.71 16.39 15.72
C VAL A 121 -12.65 17.57 15.90
N VAL A 122 -12.66 18.48 14.92
CA VAL A 122 -13.58 19.62 14.88
C VAL A 122 -14.86 19.17 14.19
N GLY A 123 -15.96 19.21 14.92
CA GLY A 123 -17.30 18.85 14.42
C GLY A 123 -17.97 17.75 15.24
N HIS A 124 -19.19 17.41 14.83
CA HIS A 124 -19.99 16.37 15.49
C HIS A 124 -19.62 14.95 15.07
N ASP A 125 -19.05 14.78 13.87
CA ASP A 125 -18.69 13.46 13.35
C ASP A 125 -17.32 13.02 13.89
N GLN A 126 -17.34 12.13 14.89
CA GLN A 126 -16.15 11.57 15.52
C GLN A 126 -15.73 10.21 14.92
N SER A 127 -16.28 9.85 13.75
CA SER A 127 -15.96 8.58 13.09
C SER A 127 -14.54 8.53 12.53
N ILE A 128 -14.00 9.67 12.10
CA ILE A 128 -12.65 9.80 11.57
C ILE A 128 -11.80 10.52 12.61
N ARG A 129 -11.21 9.72 13.49
CA ARG A 129 -10.34 10.16 14.58
C ARG A 129 -9.04 9.33 14.55
N PRO A 130 -7.96 9.79 15.21
CA PRO A 130 -6.73 9.01 15.29
C PRO A 130 -6.98 7.62 15.87
N VAL A 131 -6.34 6.61 15.29
CA VAL A 131 -6.39 5.24 15.83
C VAL A 131 -5.69 5.19 17.18
N GLU A 132 -6.31 4.49 18.13
CA GLU A 132 -5.77 4.32 19.47
C GLU A 132 -4.75 3.17 19.48
N PHE A 133 -3.47 3.49 19.70
CA PHE A 133 -2.41 2.50 19.91
C PHE A 133 -1.96 2.52 21.36
N GLY A 134 -2.30 1.47 22.11
CA GLY A 134 -1.97 1.36 23.53
C GLY A 134 -2.50 2.53 24.36
N ASP A 135 -1.97 2.68 25.58
CA ASP A 135 -2.42 3.68 26.54
C ASP A 135 -1.89 5.10 26.29
N ASP A 136 -0.86 5.26 25.45
CA ASP A 136 -0.17 6.56 25.29
C ASP A 136 -0.43 7.22 23.91
N GLY A 137 -0.87 6.45 22.91
CA GLY A 137 -1.01 6.92 21.53
C GLY A 137 0.33 7.11 20.81
N ILE A 138 0.28 7.63 19.58
CA ILE A 138 1.49 7.82 18.76
C ILE A 138 2.17 9.12 19.16
N LEU A 139 3.43 9.05 19.59
CA LEU A 139 4.24 10.23 19.87
C LEU A 139 4.46 11.05 18.58
N ILE A 140 4.04 12.31 18.58
CA ILE A 140 4.24 13.27 17.48
C ILE A 140 5.53 14.06 17.71
N CYS A 141 5.66 14.67 18.88
CA CYS A 141 6.84 15.42 19.28
C CYS A 141 6.93 15.56 20.81
N LYS A 142 8.02 16.18 21.27
CA LYS A 142 8.23 16.53 22.67
C LYS A 142 8.43 18.04 22.78
N LEU A 143 7.84 18.65 23.80
CA LEU A 143 7.91 20.08 24.09
C LEU A 143 8.64 20.30 25.41
N ALA A 144 9.66 21.16 25.39
CA ALA A 144 10.29 21.71 26.57
C ALA A 144 9.49 22.91 27.11
N ARG A 145 9.79 23.32 28.35
CA ARG A 145 9.11 24.45 29.00
C ARG A 145 9.11 25.70 28.12
N GLY A 146 7.92 26.27 27.92
CA GLY A 146 7.71 27.48 27.13
C GLY A 146 7.42 27.21 25.65
N GLN A 147 7.73 26.02 25.14
CA GLN A 147 7.40 25.65 23.76
C GLN A 147 5.90 25.38 23.61
N GLU A 148 5.41 25.68 22.41
CA GLU A 148 4.03 25.48 21.99
C GLU A 148 3.95 24.94 20.56
N LEU A 149 2.83 24.27 20.30
CA LEU A 149 2.44 23.78 18.99
C LEU A 149 0.94 24.03 18.79
N ARG A 150 0.60 24.84 17.79
CA ARG A 150 -0.75 25.11 17.32
C ARG A 150 -0.85 24.86 15.84
N LEU A 151 -1.68 23.89 15.47
CA LEU A 151 -1.90 23.52 14.09
C LEU A 151 -3.31 23.01 13.84
N ARG A 152 -3.74 23.13 12.59
CA ARG A 152 -4.97 22.56 12.04
C ARG A 152 -4.60 21.57 10.95
N CYS A 153 -5.13 20.36 11.06
CA CYS A 153 -4.93 19.28 10.10
C CYS A 153 -6.23 19.05 9.32
N ILE A 154 -6.16 18.99 8.00
CA ILE A 154 -7.28 18.60 7.15
C ILE A 154 -7.00 17.20 6.62
N ALA A 155 -7.80 16.24 7.07
CA ALA A 155 -7.79 14.88 6.59
C ALA A 155 -8.64 14.74 5.33
N LYS A 156 -8.10 14.05 4.33
CA LYS A 156 -8.74 13.83 3.04
C LYS A 156 -8.74 12.35 2.68
N LYS A 157 -9.71 11.97 1.86
CA LYS A 157 -9.81 10.64 1.26
C LYS A 157 -8.74 10.49 0.18
N GLY A 158 -7.96 9.42 0.24
CA GLY A 158 -6.96 9.08 -0.76
C GLY A 158 -6.78 7.57 -0.88
N THR A 159 -5.81 7.16 -1.69
CA THR A 159 -5.48 5.74 -1.91
C THR A 159 -3.98 5.51 -1.80
N GLY A 160 -3.57 4.29 -1.47
CA GLY A 160 -2.16 3.91 -1.38
C GLY A 160 -1.34 4.15 -2.66
N LYS A 161 -1.98 4.23 -3.83
CA LYS A 161 -1.35 4.63 -5.09
C LYS A 161 -0.84 6.07 -5.10
N GLU A 162 -1.53 6.97 -4.41
CA GLU A 162 -1.16 8.38 -4.36
C GLU A 162 -0.05 8.60 -3.34
N HIS A 163 -0.16 7.99 -2.15
CA HIS A 163 0.87 8.04 -1.13
C HIS A 163 0.71 6.88 -0.12
N ALA A 164 1.83 6.40 0.42
CA ALA A 164 1.85 5.27 1.37
C ALA A 164 1.03 5.50 2.64
N LYS A 165 0.80 6.76 3.03
CA LYS A 165 -0.02 7.14 4.20
C LYS A 165 -1.48 6.67 4.13
N TRP A 166 -1.98 6.39 2.93
CA TRP A 166 -3.33 5.88 2.70
C TRP A 166 -3.40 4.36 2.56
N ILE A 167 -2.30 3.63 2.74
CA ILE A 167 -2.29 2.17 2.70
C ILE A 167 -2.95 1.65 4.01
N PRO A 168 -4.09 0.92 3.95
CA PRO A 168 -4.74 0.41 5.14
C PRO A 168 -4.16 -0.92 5.65
N VAL A 169 -3.25 -1.52 4.87
CA VAL A 169 -2.65 -2.84 5.13
C VAL A 169 -1.19 -2.69 5.55
N ALA A 170 -0.82 -3.27 6.69
CA ALA A 170 0.57 -3.38 7.13
C ALA A 170 1.31 -4.45 6.31
N ALA A 171 0.71 -5.64 6.20
CA ALA A 171 1.23 -6.73 5.40
C ALA A 171 0.11 -7.51 4.69
N ALA A 172 0.39 -7.97 3.48
CA ALA A 172 -0.46 -8.89 2.73
C ALA A 172 0.31 -10.17 2.37
N PRO A 173 0.46 -11.11 3.33
CA PRO A 173 1.05 -12.43 3.09
C PRO A 173 0.39 -13.14 1.91
N PHE A 174 1.21 -13.80 1.10
CA PHE A 174 0.75 -14.47 -0.12
C PHE A 174 1.67 -15.65 -0.45
N GLU A 175 1.09 -16.84 -0.52
CA GLU A 175 1.79 -18.08 -0.84
C GLU A 175 0.87 -18.98 -1.68
N TYR A 176 1.46 -19.78 -2.58
CA TYR A 176 0.80 -20.89 -3.26
C TYR A 176 1.85 -21.98 -3.49
N ASP A 177 1.39 -23.22 -3.69
CA ASP A 177 2.26 -24.38 -3.96
C ASP A 177 3.44 -24.53 -2.98
N PRO A 178 3.16 -24.77 -1.68
CA PRO A 178 4.17 -24.84 -0.63
C PRO A 178 5.21 -25.95 -0.85
N HIS A 179 4.87 -26.99 -1.63
CA HIS A 179 5.76 -28.10 -1.96
C HIS A 179 6.49 -27.92 -3.30
N ASN A 180 6.32 -26.78 -3.98
CA ASN A 180 6.91 -26.50 -5.29
C ASN A 180 6.63 -27.60 -6.34
N LYS A 181 5.41 -28.18 -6.34
CA LYS A 181 4.95 -29.18 -7.31
C LYS A 181 4.96 -28.64 -8.73
N LEU A 182 4.63 -27.37 -8.88
CA LEU A 182 4.57 -26.66 -10.17
C LEU A 182 5.96 -26.27 -10.67
N ARG A 183 6.99 -26.38 -9.82
CA ARG A 183 8.38 -25.98 -10.14
C ARG A 183 8.49 -24.52 -10.57
N HIS A 184 7.64 -23.65 -10.00
CA HIS A 184 7.70 -22.20 -10.24
C HIS A 184 8.96 -21.55 -9.63
N THR A 185 9.61 -22.22 -8.68
CA THR A 185 10.93 -21.83 -8.19
C THR A 185 11.96 -22.93 -8.39
N SER A 186 13.20 -22.55 -8.68
CA SER A 186 14.35 -23.45 -8.63
C SER A 186 15.09 -23.16 -7.34
N LEU A 187 14.99 -24.09 -6.38
CA LEU A 187 15.63 -23.93 -5.07
C LEU A 187 17.14 -23.88 -5.25
N TRP A 188 17.78 -22.91 -4.61
CA TRP A 188 19.22 -22.92 -4.44
C TRP A 188 19.58 -23.96 -3.39
N VAL A 189 20.60 -24.78 -3.65
CA VAL A 189 20.96 -25.92 -2.80
C VAL A 189 22.47 -26.09 -2.80
N GLU A 190 23.06 -26.32 -1.64
CA GLU A 190 24.45 -26.77 -1.52
C GLU A 190 24.57 -28.30 -1.44
N GLU A 191 23.77 -28.92 -0.57
CA GLU A 191 23.77 -30.35 -0.29
C GLU A 191 22.39 -30.98 -0.54
N ASN A 192 21.36 -30.48 0.15
CA ASN A 192 20.02 -31.06 0.12
C ASN A 192 18.92 -30.02 0.37
N ALA A 193 18.05 -29.85 -0.63
CA ALA A 193 16.93 -28.93 -0.61
C ALA A 193 15.99 -29.13 0.60
N ALA A 194 15.75 -30.38 1.00
CA ALA A 194 14.78 -30.71 2.04
C ALA A 194 15.26 -30.33 3.45
N THR A 195 16.57 -30.20 3.65
CA THR A 195 17.17 -29.76 4.92
C THR A 195 17.48 -28.27 4.94
N GLU A 196 17.84 -27.69 3.79
CA GLU A 196 18.21 -26.29 3.68
C GLU A 196 17.00 -25.35 3.66
N TRP A 197 15.88 -25.78 3.05
CA TRP A 197 14.67 -24.98 2.95
C TRP A 197 13.63 -25.42 3.99
N PRO A 198 13.28 -24.56 4.95
CA PRO A 198 12.25 -24.89 5.94
C PRO A 198 10.88 -25.01 5.26
N LYS A 199 10.09 -25.99 5.71
CA LYS A 199 8.72 -26.15 5.25
C LYS A 199 7.87 -24.97 5.73
N SER A 200 7.04 -24.43 4.84
CA SER A 200 6.09 -23.41 5.22
C SER A 200 4.99 -24.00 6.11
N LYS A 201 4.30 -23.14 6.87
CA LYS A 201 3.12 -23.55 7.67
C LYS A 201 1.99 -24.11 6.80
N ASN A 202 1.98 -23.76 5.50
CA ASN A 202 0.97 -24.19 4.55
C ASN A 202 1.27 -25.57 3.95
N ALA A 203 2.50 -26.07 4.08
CA ALA A 203 2.90 -27.39 3.58
C ALA A 203 2.07 -28.53 4.19
N ASP A 204 1.67 -28.42 5.47
CA ASP A 204 0.87 -29.42 6.16
C ASP A 204 -0.57 -29.55 5.62
N LEU A 205 -0.99 -28.61 4.78
CA LEU A 205 -2.38 -28.49 4.28
C LEU A 205 -2.52 -29.00 2.86
N GLU A 206 -1.42 -29.43 2.25
CA GLU A 206 -1.37 -30.08 0.95
C GLU A 206 -0.64 -31.41 1.04
N GLU A 207 -1.04 -32.33 0.17
CA GLU A 207 -0.38 -33.63 0.08
C GLU A 207 1.08 -33.47 -0.34
N VAL A 208 1.99 -34.16 0.33
CA VAL A 208 3.41 -34.17 -0.04
C VAL A 208 3.58 -34.86 -1.40
N PRO A 209 4.40 -34.31 -2.32
CA PRO A 209 4.67 -34.96 -3.60
C PRO A 209 5.27 -36.35 -3.39
N ARG A 210 4.79 -37.34 -4.15
CA ARG A 210 5.34 -38.71 -4.06
C ARG A 210 6.64 -38.80 -4.85
N GLU A 211 7.63 -39.47 -4.25
CA GLU A 211 8.91 -39.70 -4.92
C GLU A 211 8.72 -40.55 -6.19
N GLY A 212 9.23 -40.07 -7.33
CA GLY A 212 9.12 -40.74 -8.63
C GLY A 212 7.83 -40.48 -9.42
N GLU A 213 6.91 -39.66 -8.91
CA GLU A 213 5.75 -39.21 -9.68
C GLU A 213 6.20 -38.34 -10.88
N PRO A 214 5.69 -38.57 -12.11
CA PRO A 214 6.03 -37.74 -13.24
C PRO A 214 5.57 -36.30 -13.01
N PHE A 215 6.35 -35.34 -13.49
CA PHE A 215 5.99 -33.93 -13.40
C PHE A 215 4.72 -33.63 -14.21
N ASP A 216 3.71 -33.07 -13.56
CA ASP A 216 2.50 -32.60 -14.22
C ASP A 216 2.71 -31.20 -14.81
N TYR A 217 2.96 -31.17 -16.12
CA TYR A 217 3.13 -29.95 -16.89
C TYR A 217 1.80 -29.23 -17.23
N THR A 218 0.66 -29.84 -16.89
CA THR A 218 -0.68 -29.26 -17.10
C THR A 218 -1.27 -28.66 -15.83
N ALA A 219 -0.63 -28.88 -14.68
CA ALA A 219 -1.06 -28.34 -13.41
C ALA A 219 -0.97 -26.80 -13.40
N GLU A 220 -2.01 -26.17 -12.88
CA GLU A 220 -2.09 -24.72 -12.70
C GLU A 220 -2.26 -24.37 -11.21
N PRO A 221 -1.78 -23.19 -10.76
CA PRO A 221 -2.00 -22.75 -9.39
C PRO A 221 -3.48 -22.40 -9.18
N THR A 222 -4.16 -23.16 -8.33
CA THR A 222 -5.60 -23.00 -8.04
C THR A 222 -5.92 -22.65 -6.59
N ARG A 223 -4.93 -22.77 -5.70
CA ARG A 223 -5.07 -22.58 -4.25
C ARG A 223 -4.03 -21.59 -3.73
N PHE A 224 -4.51 -20.54 -3.09
CA PHE A 224 -3.70 -19.42 -2.59
C PHE A 224 -3.93 -19.22 -1.10
N TYR A 225 -2.85 -19.17 -0.34
CA TYR A 225 -2.84 -18.84 1.07
C TYR A 225 -2.55 -17.36 1.21
N MET A 226 -3.54 -16.60 1.67
CA MET A 226 -3.44 -15.14 1.78
C MET A 226 -3.64 -14.72 3.22
N GLY A 227 -2.92 -13.68 3.62
CA GLY A 227 -3.13 -12.98 4.88
C GLY A 227 -3.42 -11.51 4.64
N ILE A 228 -4.10 -10.87 5.58
CA ILE A 228 -4.29 -9.42 5.61
C ILE A 228 -4.03 -9.00 7.05
N GLU A 229 -3.02 -8.15 7.23
CA GLU A 229 -2.73 -7.48 8.49
C GLU A 229 -3.07 -6.00 8.30
N ALA A 230 -4.07 -5.52 9.03
CA ALA A 230 -4.53 -4.14 8.97
C ALA A 230 -3.63 -3.21 9.81
N VAL A 231 -3.47 -1.97 9.36
CA VAL A 231 -2.77 -0.91 10.13
C VAL A 231 -3.60 -0.47 11.36
N GLY A 232 -4.90 -0.75 11.36
CA GLY A 232 -5.85 -0.33 12.41
C GLY A 232 -6.79 0.80 12.00
N SER A 233 -6.59 1.41 10.82
CA SER A 233 -7.52 2.42 10.26
C SER A 233 -8.89 1.82 9.93
N MET A 234 -8.98 0.53 9.68
CA MET A 234 -10.22 -0.22 9.46
C MET A 234 -9.96 -1.72 9.71
N PRO A 235 -11.01 -2.51 10.03
CA PRO A 235 -10.89 -3.95 10.21
C PRO A 235 -10.43 -4.70 8.95
N ALA A 236 -9.74 -5.84 9.14
CA ALA A 236 -9.12 -6.57 8.03
C ALA A 236 -10.14 -7.19 7.04
N ASP A 237 -11.33 -7.58 7.52
CA ASP A 237 -12.45 -8.05 6.67
C ASP A 237 -13.04 -6.92 5.81
N MET A 238 -13.12 -5.71 6.36
CA MET A 238 -13.54 -4.52 5.62
C MET A 238 -12.56 -4.22 4.48
N ILE A 239 -11.25 -4.32 4.72
CA ILE A 239 -10.23 -4.15 3.66
C ILE A 239 -10.45 -5.15 2.53
N PHE A 240 -10.67 -6.43 2.86
CA PHE A 240 -10.89 -7.47 1.86
C PHE A 240 -12.15 -7.22 1.03
N THR A 241 -13.27 -6.91 1.69
CA THR A 241 -14.56 -6.68 1.02
C THR A 241 -14.55 -5.40 0.18
N ASP A 242 -13.93 -4.33 0.67
CA ASP A 242 -13.78 -3.10 -0.10
C ASP A 242 -12.82 -3.26 -1.28
N ALA A 243 -11.75 -4.06 -1.14
CA ALA A 243 -10.89 -4.38 -2.27
C ALA A 243 -11.64 -5.12 -3.39
N LEU A 244 -12.49 -6.08 -3.05
CA LEU A 244 -13.37 -6.73 -4.03
C LEU A 244 -14.34 -5.73 -4.68
N GLY A 245 -14.90 -4.82 -3.90
CA GLY A 245 -15.76 -3.75 -4.40
C GLY A 245 -15.05 -2.81 -5.38
N VAL A 246 -13.83 -2.39 -5.06
CA VAL A 246 -12.98 -1.54 -5.91
C VAL A 246 -12.63 -2.26 -7.21
N LEU A 247 -12.23 -3.53 -7.13
CA LEU A 247 -11.90 -4.33 -8.31
C LEU A 247 -13.11 -4.49 -9.24
N ASN A 248 -14.29 -4.79 -8.67
CA ASN A 248 -15.53 -4.91 -9.43
C ASN A 248 -15.93 -3.57 -10.09
N ALA A 249 -15.84 -2.45 -9.36
CA ALA A 249 -16.15 -1.12 -9.89
C ALA A 249 -15.24 -0.75 -11.08
N LYS A 250 -13.95 -1.12 -11.02
CA LYS A 250 -13.01 -0.88 -12.13
C LYS A 250 -13.34 -1.72 -13.36
N LEU A 251 -13.66 -3.00 -13.18
CA LEU A 251 -14.07 -3.87 -14.27
C LEU A 251 -15.37 -3.37 -14.92
N ALA A 252 -16.34 -2.95 -14.11
CA ALA A 252 -17.57 -2.34 -14.60
C ALA A 252 -17.31 -1.04 -15.37
N GLY A 253 -16.41 -0.18 -14.88
CA GLY A 253 -16.01 1.04 -15.58
C GLY A 253 -15.36 0.77 -16.94
N LEU A 254 -14.49 -0.24 -17.03
CA LEU A 254 -13.89 -0.67 -18.30
C LEU A 254 -14.95 -1.20 -19.28
N LEU A 255 -15.90 -1.99 -18.81
CA LEU A 255 -16.99 -2.50 -19.64
C LEU A 255 -17.84 -1.37 -20.23
N VAL A 256 -18.14 -0.34 -19.43
CA VAL A 256 -18.89 0.85 -19.90
C VAL A 256 -18.13 1.58 -21.01
N GLU A 257 -16.82 1.81 -20.83
CA GLU A 257 -16.02 2.50 -21.86
C GLU A 257 -15.84 1.67 -23.13
N LEU A 258 -15.72 0.34 -23.01
CA LEU A 258 -15.65 -0.55 -24.16
C LEU A 258 -16.95 -0.52 -24.97
N ASN A 259 -18.11 -0.64 -24.30
CA ASN A 259 -19.41 -0.54 -24.97
C ASN A 259 -19.59 0.81 -25.66
N ARG A 260 -19.13 1.90 -25.03
CA ARG A 260 -19.17 3.24 -25.63
C ARG A 260 -18.29 3.36 -26.87
N ALA A 261 -17.14 2.67 -26.89
CA ALA A 261 -16.26 2.63 -28.06
C ALA A 261 -16.89 1.82 -29.21
N ASP A 262 -17.56 0.71 -28.91
CA ASP A 262 -18.27 -0.11 -29.89
C ASP A 262 -19.45 0.66 -30.52
N ASP A 263 -20.21 1.40 -29.71
CA ASP A 263 -21.32 2.25 -30.16
C ASP A 263 -20.85 3.41 -31.07
N MET A 264 -19.60 3.87 -30.91
CA MET A 264 -19.03 4.93 -31.74
C MET A 264 -18.53 4.45 -33.11
N GLY A 265 -18.51 3.14 -33.37
CA GLY A 265 -18.17 2.54 -34.66
C GLY A 265 -16.71 2.75 -35.08
N ALA A 266 -16.06 1.68 -35.54
CA ALA A 266 -14.74 1.74 -36.17
C ALA A 266 -14.81 2.56 -37.49
N GLY A 267 -14.75 3.88 -37.41
CA GLY A 267 -14.89 4.75 -38.59
C GLY A 267 -14.80 6.26 -38.38
N ALA A 268 -14.71 6.78 -37.16
CA ALA A 268 -14.47 8.21 -36.94
C ALA A 268 -12.99 8.46 -36.59
N PRO A 269 -12.30 9.44 -37.22
CA PRO A 269 -10.98 9.82 -36.76
C PRO A 269 -11.13 10.30 -35.31
N VAL A 270 -10.25 9.81 -34.44
CA VAL A 270 -10.20 10.21 -33.04
C VAL A 270 -9.83 11.70 -33.00
N ALA A 271 -10.81 12.58 -33.10
CA ALA A 271 -10.66 13.94 -32.65
C ALA A 271 -10.51 13.86 -31.13
N ALA A 272 -9.36 14.30 -30.63
CA ALA A 272 -9.11 14.49 -29.22
C ALA A 272 -10.14 15.50 -28.67
N ALA A 273 -11.31 15.00 -28.30
CA ALA A 273 -12.30 15.74 -27.54
C ALA A 273 -11.88 15.64 -26.07
N ALA A 274 -11.18 16.68 -25.61
CA ALA A 274 -10.97 16.91 -24.19
C ALA A 274 -12.34 17.10 -23.51
N GLY A 275 -12.73 16.12 -22.71
CA GLY A 275 -13.83 16.13 -21.74
C GLY A 275 -13.36 15.35 -20.50
N PRO A 276 -13.83 15.70 -19.28
CA PRO A 276 -12.95 15.80 -18.12
C PRO A 276 -12.61 14.41 -17.56
N ILE A 277 -11.44 13.92 -17.93
CA ILE A 277 -10.69 12.95 -17.14
C ILE A 277 -9.50 13.70 -16.58
N GLY A 278 -9.46 13.83 -15.26
CA GLY A 278 -8.34 14.36 -14.50
C GLY A 278 -7.11 13.50 -14.72
N GLY A 279 -6.34 13.85 -15.75
CA GLY A 279 -5.05 13.28 -16.11
C GLY A 279 -4.05 14.42 -16.23
N TYR A 280 -3.02 14.35 -15.40
CA TYR A 280 -1.87 15.24 -15.29
C TYR A 280 -1.30 15.69 -16.65
N THR A 281 -1.15 17.00 -16.83
CA THR A 281 -0.06 17.58 -17.63
C THR A 281 0.64 18.63 -16.78
N GLY A 282 1.87 18.33 -16.36
CA GLY A 282 2.75 19.31 -15.71
C GLY A 282 3.29 20.26 -16.78
N GLY A 283 2.77 21.48 -16.80
CA GLY A 283 3.30 22.59 -17.60
C GLY A 283 4.32 23.38 -16.81
N TYR A 284 5.58 23.27 -17.20
CA TYR A 284 6.64 24.22 -16.86
C TYR A 284 6.42 25.46 -17.74
N ASP A 285 6.20 26.60 -17.09
CA ASP A 285 6.17 27.91 -17.74
C ASP A 285 7.61 28.35 -18.09
N GLY A 286 7.77 28.93 -19.28
CA GLY A 286 9.07 29.30 -19.84
C GLY A 286 8.99 29.60 -21.32
N GLY A 287 8.38 30.73 -21.66
CA GLY A 287 8.23 31.19 -23.04
C GLY A 287 9.56 31.55 -23.72
N TYR A 288 9.64 31.26 -25.02
CA TYR A 288 10.18 32.12 -26.09
C TYR A 288 9.62 31.58 -27.43
N ALA A 289 9.09 32.48 -28.26
CA ALA A 289 8.48 32.16 -29.55
C ALA A 289 9.50 32.01 -30.69
N ALA A 290 9.31 31.05 -31.60
CA ALA A 290 9.76 31.08 -33.01
C ALA A 290 9.17 29.88 -33.83
N PRO A 291 9.06 29.98 -35.18
CA PRO A 291 7.94 29.43 -35.94
C PRO A 291 8.18 28.07 -36.65
N ALA A 292 7.08 27.58 -37.23
CA ALA A 292 6.83 26.29 -37.87
C ALA A 292 7.89 25.77 -38.87
N ALA A 293 8.11 24.44 -38.87
CA ALA A 293 8.67 23.70 -39.99
C ALA A 293 8.18 22.23 -40.05
N ASN A 294 7.60 21.92 -41.20
CA ASN A 294 7.45 20.67 -41.96
C ASN A 294 7.75 19.29 -41.33
N GLY A 295 6.85 18.34 -41.62
CA GLY A 295 6.88 16.97 -41.13
C GLY A 295 7.90 16.03 -41.79
N SER A 296 8.04 14.87 -41.16
CA SER A 296 8.61 13.66 -41.74
C SER A 296 8.15 12.43 -40.95
N GLN A 297 7.57 11.47 -41.67
CA GLN A 297 7.11 10.17 -41.22
C GLN A 297 8.25 9.32 -40.64
N TRP A 298 8.00 8.59 -39.55
CA TRP A 298 8.90 7.57 -39.01
C TRP A 298 8.32 6.17 -39.29
N THR A 299 8.94 5.45 -40.21
CA THR A 299 8.73 4.02 -40.44
C THR A 299 9.49 3.18 -39.40
N ALA A 300 8.80 2.18 -38.83
CA ALA A 300 9.37 1.20 -37.92
C ALA A 300 10.44 0.33 -38.60
N ARG A 301 11.62 0.19 -37.96
CA ARG A 301 12.60 -0.86 -38.24
C ARG A 301 12.82 -1.68 -36.99
N THR A 302 12.54 -2.97 -37.07
CA THR A 302 13.02 -4.01 -36.15
C THR A 302 14.50 -4.31 -36.44
N PRO A 303 15.37 -4.46 -35.42
CA PRO A 303 16.69 -5.04 -35.63
C PRO A 303 16.70 -6.53 -35.25
N ALA A 304 17.26 -7.33 -36.16
CA ALA A 304 17.57 -8.74 -35.96
C ALA A 304 18.85 -8.94 -35.13
N VAL A 305 18.93 -10.15 -34.55
CA VAL A 305 19.98 -10.70 -33.68
C VAL A 305 21.37 -10.73 -34.34
N GLN A 306 22.42 -10.43 -33.56
CA GLN A 306 23.79 -10.84 -33.89
C GLN A 306 24.56 -11.27 -32.63
N SER A 307 25.12 -12.48 -32.72
CA SER A 307 25.96 -13.16 -31.73
C SER A 307 27.34 -12.52 -31.60
N GLY A 308 27.81 -12.31 -30.36
CA GLY A 308 29.18 -11.89 -30.08
C GLY A 308 29.60 -12.23 -28.65
N THR A 309 30.54 -13.15 -28.52
CA THR A 309 31.24 -13.52 -27.29
C THR A 309 32.13 -12.36 -26.80
N GLY A 310 31.98 -11.95 -25.55
CA GLY A 310 32.87 -10.97 -24.92
C GLY A 310 32.52 -10.76 -23.45
N ALA A 311 33.40 -11.23 -22.56
CA ALA A 311 33.30 -11.02 -21.12
C ALA A 311 33.34 -9.52 -20.78
N GLY A 312 32.38 -9.07 -19.98
CA GLY A 312 32.29 -7.69 -19.47
C GLY A 312 31.62 -7.70 -18.10
N GLN A 313 32.44 -7.49 -17.07
CA GLN A 313 32.06 -7.28 -15.67
C GLN A 313 31.05 -6.15 -15.52
N TRP A 314 29.96 -6.40 -14.81
CA TRP A 314 29.11 -5.35 -14.26
C TRP A 314 29.56 -5.07 -12.82
N GLN A 315 30.24 -3.92 -12.65
CA GLN A 315 30.54 -3.34 -11.34
C GLN A 315 29.27 -2.71 -10.78
N SER A 316 28.82 -3.18 -9.61
CA SER A 316 27.90 -2.45 -8.75
C SER A 316 28.67 -1.43 -7.92
N SER A 317 28.21 -0.19 -7.94
CA SER A 317 28.69 0.90 -7.10
C SER A 317 28.36 0.64 -5.63
N ALA A 318 29.34 0.12 -4.89
CA ALA A 318 29.32 0.07 -3.44
C ALA A 318 29.72 1.44 -2.87
N TRP A 319 28.83 2.02 -2.07
CA TRP A 319 29.16 3.16 -1.22
C TRP A 319 30.04 2.67 -0.06
N SER A 320 31.24 3.24 0.03
CA SER A 320 32.28 2.91 0.98
C SER A 320 31.94 3.41 2.40
N GLY A 321 31.82 2.48 3.35
CA GLY A 321 31.84 2.76 4.78
C GLY A 321 33.18 2.31 5.37
N SER A 322 33.96 3.28 5.81
CA SER A 322 35.26 3.15 6.49
C SER A 322 35.21 2.25 7.74
N GLN A 323 36.18 1.33 7.85
CA GLN A 323 36.49 0.59 9.07
C GLN A 323 37.05 1.52 10.16
N SER A 324 36.55 1.39 11.39
CA SER A 324 37.35 1.62 12.59
C SER A 324 36.97 0.61 13.69
N SER A 325 37.88 -0.34 13.90
CA SER A 325 38.27 -1.02 15.14
C SER A 325 37.47 -0.77 16.44
N GLY A 326 37.12 -1.87 17.13
CA GLY A 326 37.27 -1.94 18.59
C GLY A 326 36.08 -2.48 19.40
N ASP A 327 36.29 -3.67 19.95
CA ASP A 327 35.79 -4.16 21.25
C ASP A 327 34.49 -4.99 21.35
N GLN A 328 34.54 -5.81 22.40
CA GLN A 328 34.17 -7.22 22.52
C GLN A 328 33.03 -7.38 23.55
N TRP A 329 32.52 -8.63 23.69
CA TRP A 329 31.63 -9.16 24.76
C TRP A 329 30.14 -8.84 24.59
N GLY A 330 29.16 -9.73 24.78
CA GLY A 330 29.11 -11.11 25.27
C GLY A 330 27.63 -11.45 25.53
N ALA A 331 27.22 -12.67 25.17
CA ALA A 331 25.85 -13.16 25.33
C ALA A 331 25.43 -13.26 26.81
N SER A 332 24.17 -12.94 27.11
CA SER A 332 23.52 -13.28 28.38
C SER A 332 22.18 -13.99 28.11
N ARG A 333 22.11 -15.25 28.54
CA ARG A 333 20.92 -16.10 28.57
C ARG A 333 19.98 -15.62 29.68
N MET A 334 18.68 -15.53 29.42
CA MET A 334 17.67 -15.41 30.48
C MET A 334 16.97 -16.77 30.67
N SER A 335 17.19 -17.36 31.84
CA SER A 335 16.52 -18.54 32.39
C SER A 335 15.14 -18.17 32.96
N GLY A 336 14.09 -18.91 32.60
CA GLY A 336 12.78 -18.82 33.22
C GLY A 336 12.71 -19.55 34.58
N PRO A 337 11.76 -19.19 35.47
CA PRO A 337 11.57 -19.88 36.74
C PRO A 337 10.58 -21.05 36.63
N GLN A 338 11.01 -22.17 37.22
CA GLN A 338 10.29 -23.42 37.47
C GLN A 338 9.52 -23.32 38.78
N TRP A 339 8.24 -23.72 38.81
CA TRP A 339 7.55 -24.12 40.04
C TRP A 339 6.43 -25.13 39.75
N GLY A 340 6.40 -26.18 40.58
CA GLY A 340 5.18 -26.85 41.05
C GLY A 340 4.64 -27.98 40.20
#